data_AF-A0A953YAR7-F1
#
_entry.id   AF-A0A953YAR7-F1
#
_cell.length_a   1.000
_cell.length_b   1.000
_cell.length_c   1.000
_cell.angle_alpha   90.00
_cell.angle_beta   90.00
_cell.angle_gamma   90.00
#
_symmetry.space_group_name_H-M   'P 1'
#
loop_
_entity.id
_entity.type
_entity.pdbx_description
1 polymer ?
#
loop_
_entity_poly.entity_id
_entity_poly.type
_entity_poly.pdbx_seq_one_letter_code
_entity_poly.pdbx_strand_id
1 'polypeptide(L)'
;MLRILGALVGLALIVGAQASAEEIRALAGTFDEELISIGGSPLVLKTGQRSVPLSEVKAVRFQPRPSQQKGTKVLLVNGDWVRGVITGGDDESVKLRSPGLGELSLSFDLIRALIPETSPEVERQLEESIKVDSTLDSVVQKDAAYEGAIEAIQPGRVVINTDEDGGTRVGTHSLRLAEVQMVTLALIDEPPPNPSGLHVALYLIDGSRVRGPLLGYQNGVLELKHPLAKGGALAIESSRVAELSVKNGSFVYVSDLDPATFKQEFPSGFVFNPETWGFKRD
;
A
#
# COMPACT_ATOMS: atom_id res chain seq x y z
N MET A 1 -1.81 -9.92 62.79
CA MET A 1 -1.69 -11.15 61.98
C MET A 1 -1.62 -10.74 60.51
N LEU A 2 -0.42 -10.69 59.94
CA LEU A 2 -0.17 -10.26 58.56
C LEU A 2 -0.06 -11.50 57.68
N ARG A 3 -0.98 -11.70 56.72
CA ARG A 3 -0.93 -12.80 55.75
C ARG A 3 -0.31 -12.29 54.45
N ILE A 4 0.91 -12.74 54.15
CA ILE A 4 1.60 -12.51 52.88
C ILE A 4 1.08 -13.57 51.89
N LEU A 5 0.27 -13.14 50.92
CA LEU A 5 -0.12 -13.97 49.77
C LEU A 5 1.01 -13.90 48.74
N GLY A 6 1.76 -14.98 48.59
CA GLY A 6 2.75 -15.12 47.52
C GLY A 6 2.06 -15.44 46.19
N ALA A 7 2.05 -14.49 45.26
CA ALA A 7 1.59 -14.71 43.90
C ALA A 7 2.71 -15.40 43.09
N LEU A 8 2.49 -16.66 42.73
CA LEU A 8 3.32 -17.43 41.81
C LEU A 8 3.05 -16.90 40.38
N VAL A 9 3.96 -16.08 39.88
CA VAL A 9 3.97 -15.64 38.47
C VAL A 9 4.54 -16.77 37.63
N GLY A 10 3.65 -17.55 37.00
CA GLY A 10 4.02 -18.53 35.99
C GLY A 10 4.43 -17.82 34.70
N LEU A 11 5.74 -17.80 34.41
CA LEU A 11 6.27 -17.26 33.16
C LEU A 11 6.01 -18.28 32.04
N ALA A 12 4.92 -18.10 31.28
CA ALA A 12 4.69 -18.88 30.08
C ALA A 12 5.61 -18.37 28.96
N LEU A 13 6.65 -19.13 28.65
CA LEU A 13 7.48 -18.92 27.46
C LEU A 13 6.64 -19.30 26.23
N ILE A 14 5.96 -18.31 25.65
CA ILE A 14 5.36 -18.44 24.33
C ILE A 14 6.52 -18.38 23.32
N VAL A 15 6.96 -19.54 22.84
CA VAL A 15 7.83 -19.65 21.68
C VAL A 15 6.98 -19.27 20.46
N GLY A 16 6.92 -17.98 20.14
CA GLY A 16 6.29 -17.51 18.93
C GLY A 16 7.09 -18.01 17.72
N ALA A 17 6.43 -18.73 16.82
CA ALA A 17 7.03 -19.09 15.54
C ALA A 17 7.41 -17.81 14.80
N GLN A 18 8.70 -17.52 14.70
CA GLN A 18 9.19 -16.42 13.89
C GLN A 18 9.05 -16.82 12.42
N ALA A 19 8.41 -15.97 11.62
CA ALA A 19 8.42 -16.14 10.17
C ALA A 19 9.86 -15.88 9.69
N SER A 20 10.58 -16.94 9.31
CA SER A 20 11.90 -16.81 8.71
C SER A 20 11.76 -16.26 7.29
N ALA A 21 12.61 -15.30 6.91
CA ALA A 21 12.70 -14.88 5.52
C ALA A 21 13.00 -16.10 4.63
N GLU A 22 12.25 -16.25 3.54
CA GLU A 22 12.38 -17.35 2.60
C GLU A 22 13.48 -17.07 1.57
N GLU A 23 13.60 -15.82 1.11
CA GLU A 23 14.54 -15.44 0.05
C GLU A 23 14.96 -13.96 0.22
N ILE A 24 16.27 -13.70 0.22
CA ILE A 24 16.83 -12.35 0.21
C ILE A 24 17.51 -12.13 -1.15
N ARG A 25 17.06 -11.12 -1.90
CA ARG A 25 17.66 -10.72 -3.18
C ARG A 25 18.49 -9.46 -2.96
N ALA A 26 19.79 -9.53 -3.26
CA ALA A 26 20.73 -8.42 -3.11
C ALA A 26 21.66 -8.30 -4.32
N LEU A 27 22.48 -7.25 -4.36
CA LEU A 27 23.42 -6.99 -5.47
C LEU A 27 24.42 -8.13 -5.64
N ALA A 28 24.89 -8.70 -4.53
CA ALA A 28 25.83 -9.82 -4.53
C ALA A 28 25.18 -11.19 -4.85
N GLY A 29 23.86 -11.27 -5.05
CA GLY A 29 23.15 -12.49 -5.39
C GLY A 29 21.87 -12.71 -4.57
N THR A 30 21.34 -13.93 -4.67
CA THR A 30 20.19 -14.39 -3.89
C THR A 30 20.65 -15.29 -2.75
N PHE A 31 20.07 -15.13 -1.56
CA PHE A 31 20.40 -15.88 -0.36
C PHE A 31 19.14 -16.47 0.28
N ASP A 32 19.20 -17.74 0.64
CA ASP A 32 18.14 -18.44 1.38
C ASP A 32 18.54 -18.50 2.86
N GLU A 33 18.44 -17.35 3.53
CA GLU A 33 18.89 -17.16 4.91
C GLU A 33 17.84 -16.47 5.77
N GLU A 34 17.81 -16.84 7.05
CA GLU A 34 16.94 -16.20 8.01
C GLU A 34 17.36 -14.75 8.28
N LEU A 35 16.40 -13.83 8.09
CA LEU A 35 16.56 -12.43 8.47
C LEU A 35 16.48 -12.29 10.00
N ILE A 36 17.57 -11.83 10.62
CA ILE A 36 17.63 -11.61 12.07
C ILE A 36 17.19 -10.19 12.43
N SER A 37 17.75 -9.18 11.74
CA SER A 37 17.44 -7.77 12.03
C SER A 37 17.74 -6.86 10.84
N ILE A 38 17.12 -5.68 10.86
CA ILE A 38 17.50 -4.54 10.02
C ILE A 38 17.63 -3.32 10.94
N GLY A 39 18.77 -2.64 10.92
CA GLY A 39 18.99 -1.47 11.76
C GLY A 39 20.36 -0.84 11.56
N GLY A 40 20.66 0.18 12.36
CA GLY A 40 21.90 0.95 12.30
C GLY A 40 21.78 2.24 11.47
N SER A 41 22.89 2.96 11.37
CA SER A 41 23.03 4.15 10.51
C SER A 41 24.40 4.08 9.81
N PRO A 42 24.47 3.66 8.53
CA PRO A 42 23.36 3.34 7.62
C PRO A 42 22.61 2.05 8.01
N LEU A 43 21.41 1.84 7.45
CA LEU A 43 20.62 0.63 7.66
C LEU A 43 21.32 -0.59 7.03
N VAL A 44 21.41 -1.66 7.81
CA VAL A 44 22.06 -2.91 7.41
C VAL A 44 21.14 -4.08 7.73
N LEU A 45 20.97 -4.95 6.73
CA LEU A 45 20.30 -6.24 6.86
C LEU A 45 21.28 -7.26 7.44
N LYS A 46 20.91 -7.92 8.53
CA LYS A 46 21.72 -8.95 9.19
C LYS A 46 21.03 -10.31 9.14
N THR A 47 21.79 -11.32 8.77
CA THR A 47 21.42 -12.74 8.89
C THR A 47 22.40 -13.43 9.84
N GLY A 48 22.27 -14.75 10.02
CA GLY A 48 23.25 -15.53 10.78
C GLY A 48 24.65 -15.59 10.14
N GLN A 49 24.78 -15.30 8.84
CA GLN A 49 26.03 -15.48 8.09
C GLN A 49 26.60 -14.17 7.53
N ARG A 50 25.77 -13.15 7.31
CA ARG A 50 26.18 -11.95 6.60
C ARG A 50 25.53 -10.68 7.11
N SER A 51 26.11 -9.57 6.67
CA SER A 51 25.69 -8.21 6.95
C SER A 51 25.73 -7.44 5.64
N VAL A 52 24.57 -7.03 5.12
CA VAL A 52 24.43 -6.41 3.79
C VAL A 52 23.83 -5.02 3.95
N PRO A 53 24.43 -3.95 3.39
CA PRO A 53 23.81 -2.62 3.39
C PRO A 53 22.41 -2.68 2.78
N LEU A 54 21.41 -2.08 3.41
CA LEU A 54 20.03 -2.17 2.91
C LEU A 54 19.89 -1.57 1.51
N SER A 55 20.72 -0.59 1.15
CA SER A 55 20.80 -0.03 -0.21
C SER A 55 21.21 -1.05 -1.28
N GLU A 56 21.92 -2.11 -0.91
CA GLU A 56 22.30 -3.21 -1.81
C GLU A 56 21.28 -4.36 -1.79
N VAL A 57 20.22 -4.26 -1.00
CA VAL A 57 19.13 -5.23 -0.99
C VAL A 57 18.08 -4.76 -2.00
N LYS A 58 17.56 -5.70 -2.77
CA LYS A 58 16.47 -5.48 -3.73
C LYS A 58 15.12 -5.80 -3.09
N ALA A 59 15.03 -6.99 -2.50
CA ALA A 59 13.83 -7.45 -1.83
C ALA A 59 14.14 -8.54 -0.81
N VAL A 60 13.27 -8.66 0.19
CA VAL A 60 13.20 -9.78 1.13
C VAL A 60 11.80 -10.37 1.02
N ARG A 61 11.72 -11.65 0.69
CA ARG A 61 10.47 -12.41 0.71
C ARG A 61 10.37 -13.18 2.00
N PHE A 62 9.24 -13.00 2.67
CA PHE A 62 8.93 -13.70 3.91
C PHE A 62 8.03 -14.89 3.62
N GLN A 63 7.05 -14.70 2.74
CA GLN A 63 6.05 -15.70 2.39
C GLN A 63 5.54 -15.48 0.96
N PRO A 64 5.00 -16.51 0.29
CA PRO A 64 4.32 -16.33 -0.98
C PRO A 64 3.13 -15.37 -0.84
N ARG A 65 2.98 -14.46 -1.81
CA ARG A 65 1.80 -13.58 -1.88
C ARG A 65 0.57 -14.46 -2.13
N PRO A 66 -0.47 -14.38 -1.30
CA PRO A 66 -1.67 -15.15 -1.55
C PRO A 66 -2.36 -14.67 -2.83
N SER A 67 -3.01 -15.60 -3.51
CA SER A 67 -3.65 -15.38 -4.81
C SER A 67 -4.98 -14.65 -4.71
N GLN A 68 -5.62 -14.62 -3.53
CA GLN A 68 -6.92 -13.99 -3.32
C GLN A 68 -6.80 -12.82 -2.34
N GLN A 69 -7.14 -11.64 -2.85
CA GLN A 69 -7.24 -10.40 -2.08
C GLN A 69 -8.73 -10.18 -1.83
N LYS A 70 -9.15 -10.14 -0.55
CA LYS A 70 -10.56 -9.96 -0.16
C LYS A 70 -10.77 -8.61 0.50
N GLY A 71 -12.01 -8.12 0.45
CA GLY A 71 -12.42 -6.86 1.07
C GLY A 71 -12.22 -5.63 0.18
N THR A 72 -12.64 -4.49 0.71
CA THR A 72 -12.54 -3.18 0.06
C THR A 72 -11.08 -2.74 0.00
N LYS A 73 -10.64 -2.29 -1.17
CA LYS A 73 -9.36 -1.59 -1.34
C LYS A 73 -9.56 -0.12 -1.03
N VAL A 74 -8.83 0.39 -0.06
CA VAL A 74 -8.75 1.81 0.26
C VAL A 74 -7.42 2.32 -0.30
N LEU A 75 -7.50 3.10 -1.39
CA LEU A 75 -6.35 3.81 -1.95
C LEU A 75 -6.08 5.04 -1.09
N LEU A 76 -4.82 5.26 -0.75
CA LEU A 76 -4.36 6.40 0.02
C LEU A 76 -3.85 7.51 -0.90
N VAL A 77 -3.86 8.75 -0.41
CA VAL A 77 -3.40 9.94 -1.15
C VAL A 77 -1.93 9.86 -1.58
N ASN A 78 -1.11 9.12 -0.83
CA ASN A 78 0.30 8.87 -1.17
C ASN A 78 0.49 7.74 -2.22
N GLY A 79 -0.59 7.17 -2.75
CA GLY A 79 -0.59 6.05 -3.70
C GLY A 79 -0.43 4.67 -3.07
N ASP A 80 -0.37 4.55 -1.74
CA ASP A 80 -0.45 3.26 -1.05
C ASP A 80 -1.88 2.74 -1.02
N TRP A 81 -2.07 1.49 -0.58
CA TRP A 81 -3.41 0.95 -0.41
C TRP A 81 -3.50 -0.06 0.72
N VAL A 82 -4.65 -0.06 1.37
CA VAL A 82 -4.97 -1.03 2.42
C VAL A 82 -6.21 -1.80 2.02
N ARG A 83 -6.21 -3.11 2.27
CA ARG A 83 -7.38 -3.96 2.08
C ARG A 83 -7.98 -4.37 3.41
N GLY A 84 -9.31 -4.39 3.46
CA GLY A 84 -10.01 -4.86 4.65
C GLY A 84 -11.52 -4.78 4.53
N VAL A 85 -12.17 -5.07 5.65
CA VAL A 85 -13.62 -4.93 5.78
C VAL A 85 -13.92 -3.61 6.49
N ILE A 86 -14.80 -2.80 5.91
CA ILE A 86 -15.30 -1.58 6.57
C ILE A 86 -16.16 -2.01 7.76
N THR A 87 -15.73 -1.66 8.97
CA THR A 87 -16.41 -2.00 10.22
C THR A 87 -17.18 -0.82 10.82
N GLY A 88 -16.97 0.38 10.31
CA GLY A 88 -17.59 1.61 10.78
C GLY A 88 -17.08 2.82 10.02
N GLY A 89 -17.60 3.98 10.36
CA GLY A 89 -17.13 5.27 9.88
C GLY A 89 -18.11 6.36 10.29
N ASP A 90 -17.60 7.58 10.27
CA ASP A 90 -18.30 8.82 10.55
C ASP A 90 -18.10 9.77 9.35
N ASP A 91 -18.28 11.06 9.58
CA ASP A 91 -18.14 12.15 8.62
C ASP A 91 -16.68 12.55 8.35
N GLU A 92 -15.72 12.07 9.15
CA GLU A 92 -14.30 12.39 9.00
C GLU A 92 -13.42 11.16 8.73
N SER A 93 -13.92 9.95 9.00
CA SER A 93 -13.10 8.74 8.99
C SER A 93 -13.82 7.44 8.64
N VAL A 94 -13.06 6.48 8.12
CA VAL A 94 -13.47 5.08 7.93
C VAL A 94 -12.75 4.19 8.91
N LYS A 95 -13.48 3.30 9.59
CA LYS A 95 -12.92 2.20 10.37
C LYS A 95 -12.80 0.96 9.47
N LEU A 96 -11.59 0.44 9.35
CA LEU A 96 -11.24 -0.69 8.50
C LEU A 96 -10.57 -1.77 9.34
N ARG A 97 -11.00 -3.03 9.19
CA ARG A 97 -10.28 -4.19 9.71
C ARG A 97 -9.50 -4.86 8.58
N SER A 98 -8.19 -4.66 8.58
CA SER A 98 -7.23 -5.27 7.66
C SER A 98 -6.62 -6.53 8.30
N PRO A 99 -6.56 -7.67 7.60
CA PRO A 99 -5.83 -8.83 8.12
C PRO A 99 -4.34 -8.53 8.33
N GLY A 100 -3.72 -7.70 7.47
CA GLY A 100 -2.31 -7.34 7.55
C GLY A 100 -1.98 -6.30 8.63
N LEU A 101 -2.87 -5.33 8.86
CA LEU A 101 -2.61 -4.17 9.73
C LEU A 101 -3.49 -4.10 10.99
N GLY A 102 -4.45 -5.01 11.16
CA GLY A 102 -5.39 -5.00 12.28
C GLY A 102 -6.50 -3.96 12.08
N GLU A 103 -6.93 -3.32 13.17
CA GLU A 103 -7.95 -2.27 13.12
C GLU A 103 -7.32 -0.91 12.84
N LEU A 104 -7.84 -0.23 11.83
CA LEU A 104 -7.40 1.09 11.40
C LEU A 104 -8.57 2.06 11.44
N SER A 105 -8.28 3.31 11.79
CA SER A 105 -9.17 4.46 11.63
C SER A 105 -8.48 5.42 10.67
N LEU A 106 -8.99 5.46 9.45
CA LEU A 106 -8.45 6.19 8.31
C LEU A 106 -9.23 7.50 8.16
N SER A 107 -8.56 8.63 8.35
CA SER A 107 -9.15 9.94 8.04
C SER A 107 -9.38 10.07 6.53
N PHE A 108 -10.46 10.76 6.14
CA PHE A 108 -10.75 11.07 4.74
C PHE A 108 -9.60 11.80 4.04
N ASP A 109 -8.84 12.63 4.75
CA ASP A 109 -7.65 13.32 4.24
C ASP A 109 -6.54 12.37 3.76
N LEU A 110 -6.53 11.13 4.28
CA LEU A 110 -5.58 10.10 3.86
C LEU A 110 -6.11 9.22 2.74
N ILE A 111 -7.42 9.26 2.46
CA ILE A 111 -8.07 8.36 1.52
C ILE A 111 -8.25 9.07 0.19
N ARG A 112 -7.78 8.43 -0.87
CA ARG A 112 -8.03 8.87 -2.24
C ARG A 112 -9.30 8.26 -2.82
N ALA A 113 -9.45 6.95 -2.64
CA ALA A 113 -10.61 6.23 -3.15
C ALA A 113 -10.86 4.94 -2.38
N LEU A 114 -12.09 4.44 -2.48
CA LEU A 114 -12.48 3.13 -2.02
C LEU A 114 -13.05 2.34 -3.20
N ILE A 115 -12.52 1.14 -3.42
CA ILE A 115 -12.98 0.22 -4.45
C ILE A 115 -13.48 -1.04 -3.71
N PRO A 116 -14.79 -1.30 -3.69
CA PRO A 116 -15.35 -2.54 -3.14
C PRO A 116 -14.74 -3.80 -3.79
N GLU A 117 -14.88 -4.94 -3.13
CA GLU A 117 -14.28 -6.20 -3.61
C GLU A 117 -14.76 -6.54 -5.03
N THR A 118 -13.82 -6.59 -5.97
CA THR A 118 -14.06 -6.87 -7.40
C THR A 118 -12.85 -7.61 -7.99
N SER A 119 -12.94 -8.00 -9.27
CA SER A 119 -11.81 -8.64 -9.96
C SER A 119 -10.62 -7.68 -10.12
N PRO A 120 -9.36 -8.16 -10.08
CA PRO A 120 -8.18 -7.32 -10.27
C PRO A 120 -8.19 -6.50 -11.57
N GLU A 121 -8.77 -7.02 -12.64
CA GLU A 121 -8.87 -6.33 -13.93
C GLU A 121 -9.75 -5.08 -13.83
N VAL A 122 -10.93 -5.22 -13.23
CA VAL A 122 -11.86 -4.10 -12.99
C VAL A 122 -11.25 -3.10 -12.00
N GLU A 123 -10.56 -3.58 -10.97
CA GLU A 123 -9.88 -2.71 -10.02
C GLU A 123 -8.83 -1.81 -10.70
N ARG A 124 -7.99 -2.37 -11.58
CA ARG A 124 -7.01 -1.60 -12.36
C ARG A 124 -7.69 -0.54 -13.25
N GLN A 125 -8.78 -0.90 -13.92
CA GLN A 125 -9.54 0.03 -14.75
C GLN A 125 -10.15 1.18 -13.93
N LEU A 126 -10.67 0.88 -12.74
CA LEU A 126 -11.21 1.89 -11.83
C LEU A 126 -10.11 2.81 -11.32
N GLU A 127 -8.94 2.28 -10.93
CA GLU A 127 -7.77 3.07 -10.54
C GLU A 127 -7.32 4.06 -11.62
N GLU A 128 -7.24 3.60 -12.87
CA GLU A 128 -6.87 4.42 -14.03
C GLU A 128 -7.92 5.52 -14.31
N SER A 129 -9.17 5.31 -13.91
CA SER A 129 -10.26 6.28 -14.10
C SER A 129 -10.29 7.41 -13.06
N ILE A 130 -9.47 7.33 -12.00
CA ILE A 130 -9.43 8.34 -10.93
C ILE A 130 -8.84 9.65 -11.48
N LYS A 131 -9.69 10.68 -11.57
CA LYS A 131 -9.28 12.04 -12.01
C LYS A 131 -8.49 12.74 -10.92
N VAL A 132 -7.22 13.10 -11.19
CA VAL A 132 -6.34 13.78 -10.22
C VAL A 132 -6.93 15.10 -9.73
N ASP A 133 -7.62 15.84 -10.61
CA ASP A 133 -8.01 17.25 -10.37
C ASP A 133 -9.50 17.42 -10.00
N SER A 134 -10.15 16.39 -9.44
CA SER A 134 -11.55 16.53 -8.99
C SER A 134 -11.65 17.39 -7.74
N THR A 135 -12.52 18.41 -7.78
CA THR A 135 -12.83 19.29 -6.63
C THR A 135 -14.01 18.79 -5.78
N LEU A 136 -14.73 17.77 -6.26
CA LEU A 136 -15.85 17.15 -5.55
C LEU A 136 -15.59 15.67 -5.34
N ASP A 137 -16.20 15.13 -4.28
CA ASP A 137 -16.25 13.70 -4.08
C ASP A 137 -17.19 13.08 -5.11
N SER A 138 -17.00 11.78 -5.38
CA SER A 138 -17.90 11.06 -6.27
C SER A 138 -18.16 9.63 -5.83
N VAL A 139 -19.36 9.15 -6.12
CA VAL A 139 -19.74 7.74 -6.03
C VAL A 139 -20.13 7.24 -7.41
N VAL A 140 -19.36 6.27 -7.92
CA VAL A 140 -19.60 5.62 -9.22
C VAL A 140 -20.35 4.32 -9.01
N GLN A 141 -21.48 4.17 -9.70
CA GLN A 141 -22.22 2.93 -9.89
C GLN A 141 -22.12 2.50 -11.36
N LYS A 142 -22.60 1.30 -11.69
CA LYS A 142 -22.52 0.74 -13.04
C LYS A 142 -23.05 1.67 -14.15
N ASP A 143 -24.17 2.36 -13.87
CA ASP A 143 -24.90 3.15 -14.87
C ASP A 143 -25.13 4.61 -14.42
N ALA A 144 -24.47 5.05 -13.34
CA ALA A 144 -24.64 6.38 -12.76
C ALA A 144 -23.39 6.83 -12.01
N ALA A 145 -23.17 8.14 -11.95
CA ALA A 145 -22.19 8.75 -11.08
C ALA A 145 -22.86 9.91 -10.33
N TYR A 146 -22.57 10.03 -9.04
CA TYR A 146 -23.06 11.11 -8.19
C TYR A 146 -21.85 11.91 -7.72
N GLU A 147 -21.89 13.23 -7.91
CA GLU A 147 -20.86 14.17 -7.47
C GLU A 147 -21.44 15.05 -6.35
N GLY A 148 -20.67 15.27 -5.29
CA GLY A 148 -21.12 15.93 -4.07
C GLY A 148 -20.12 15.84 -2.92
N ALA A 149 -20.59 15.91 -1.67
CA ALA A 149 -19.79 15.66 -0.47
C ALA A 149 -20.18 14.32 0.15
N ILE A 150 -19.18 13.47 0.46
CA ILE A 150 -19.39 12.24 1.22
C ILE A 150 -19.62 12.60 2.68
N GLU A 151 -20.82 12.31 3.19
CA GLU A 151 -21.18 12.56 4.58
C GLU A 151 -20.83 11.38 5.49
N ALA A 152 -20.81 10.16 4.96
CA ALA A 152 -20.44 8.98 5.74
C ALA A 152 -20.10 7.77 4.86
N ILE A 153 -19.13 6.97 5.30
CA ILE A 153 -18.85 5.64 4.76
C ILE A 153 -19.03 4.62 5.88
N GLN A 154 -20.08 3.81 5.78
CA GLN A 154 -20.50 2.88 6.83
C GLN A 154 -20.48 1.44 6.33
N PRO A 155 -20.62 0.44 7.22
CA PRO A 155 -20.72 -0.95 6.81
C PRO A 155 -21.86 -1.16 5.81
N GLY A 156 -21.50 -1.46 4.56
CA GLY A 156 -22.45 -1.77 3.48
C GLY A 156 -23.13 -0.56 2.83
N ARG A 157 -22.81 0.70 3.19
CA ARG A 157 -23.40 1.88 2.55
C ARG A 157 -22.48 3.11 2.53
N VAL A 158 -22.74 4.00 1.59
CA VAL A 158 -22.11 5.31 1.43
C VAL A 158 -23.21 6.36 1.37
N VAL A 159 -23.05 7.45 2.13
CA VAL A 159 -23.96 8.59 2.13
C VAL A 159 -23.29 9.76 1.43
N ILE A 160 -23.94 10.32 0.42
CA ILE A 160 -23.46 11.46 -0.36
C ILE A 160 -24.53 12.54 -0.43
N ASN A 161 -24.17 13.78 -0.12
CA ASN A 161 -24.98 14.96 -0.38
C ASN A 161 -24.60 15.56 -1.73
N THR A 162 -25.51 15.50 -2.70
CA THR A 162 -25.26 15.99 -4.07
C THR A 162 -25.71 17.43 -4.31
N ASP A 163 -26.28 18.09 -3.30
CA ASP A 163 -26.75 19.48 -3.39
C ASP A 163 -25.63 20.52 -3.13
N GLU A 164 -24.39 20.05 -2.96
CA GLU A 164 -23.19 20.88 -2.90
C GLU A 164 -22.97 21.67 -4.21
N ASP A 165 -22.24 22.78 -4.13
CA ASP A 165 -21.94 23.57 -5.32
C ASP A 165 -21.10 22.77 -6.33
N GLY A 166 -21.51 22.77 -7.59
CA GLY A 166 -20.96 21.89 -8.64
C GLY A 166 -21.43 20.43 -8.61
N GLY A 167 -22.19 19.99 -7.60
CA GLY A 167 -22.70 18.62 -7.48
C GLY A 167 -23.84 18.27 -8.45
N THR A 168 -24.31 17.02 -8.38
CA THR A 168 -25.38 16.50 -9.27
C THR A 168 -26.78 17.06 -8.97
N ARG A 169 -27.00 17.64 -7.78
CA ARG A 169 -28.24 18.32 -7.34
C ARG A 169 -29.49 17.45 -7.34
N VAL A 170 -29.37 16.25 -6.78
CA VAL A 170 -30.46 15.27 -6.62
C VAL A 170 -30.80 14.98 -5.15
N GLY A 171 -30.22 15.75 -4.22
CA GLY A 171 -30.37 15.57 -2.77
C GLY A 171 -29.35 14.61 -2.16
N THR A 172 -29.65 14.16 -0.94
CA THR A 172 -28.84 13.20 -0.19
C THR A 172 -29.21 11.76 -0.58
N HIS A 173 -28.21 10.97 -0.95
CA HIS A 173 -28.37 9.56 -1.32
C HIS A 173 -27.64 8.65 -0.33
N SER A 174 -28.33 7.59 0.11
CA SER A 174 -27.72 6.47 0.83
C SER A 174 -27.60 5.28 -0.12
N LEU A 175 -26.42 5.09 -0.70
CA LEU A 175 -26.12 4.07 -1.70
C LEU A 175 -25.58 2.81 -1.04
N ARG A 176 -26.00 1.63 -1.50
CA ARG A 176 -25.46 0.34 -1.01
C ARG A 176 -24.07 0.11 -1.56
N LEU A 177 -23.10 -0.20 -0.70
CA LEU A 177 -21.71 -0.40 -1.12
C LEU A 177 -21.55 -1.55 -2.12
N ALA A 178 -22.44 -2.54 -2.10
CA ALA A 178 -22.46 -3.64 -3.07
C ALA A 178 -22.88 -3.22 -4.50
N GLU A 179 -23.53 -2.05 -4.64
CA GLU A 179 -23.93 -1.46 -5.92
C GLU A 179 -22.98 -0.34 -6.37
N VAL A 180 -22.03 0.04 -5.50
CA VAL A 180 -20.98 1.03 -5.76
C VAL A 180 -19.78 0.31 -6.39
N GLN A 181 -19.25 0.87 -7.46
CA GLN A 181 -18.01 0.44 -8.09
C GLN A 181 -16.80 1.16 -7.47
N MET A 182 -16.94 2.45 -7.17
CA MET A 182 -15.87 3.25 -6.60
C MET A 182 -16.44 4.46 -5.84
N VAL A 183 -15.78 4.84 -4.76
CA VAL A 183 -15.94 6.14 -4.09
C VAL A 183 -14.61 6.88 -4.25
N THR A 184 -14.63 8.11 -4.72
CA THR A 184 -13.43 8.97 -4.78
C THR A 184 -13.63 10.18 -3.87
N LEU A 185 -12.60 10.51 -3.10
CA LEU A 185 -12.61 11.74 -2.31
C LEU A 185 -11.79 12.82 -3.01
N ALA A 186 -12.34 14.03 -3.05
CA ALA A 186 -11.64 15.23 -3.48
C ALA A 186 -10.45 15.47 -2.54
N LEU A 187 -9.34 15.92 -3.12
CA LEU A 187 -8.18 16.28 -2.32
C LEU A 187 -8.32 17.74 -1.89
N ILE A 188 -8.20 17.97 -0.58
CA ILE A 188 -8.13 19.32 -0.03
C ILE A 188 -6.72 19.89 -0.29
N ASP A 189 -5.69 19.07 -0.09
CA ASP A 189 -4.29 19.42 -0.23
C ASP A 189 -3.61 18.67 -1.38
N GLU A 190 -2.48 19.19 -1.87
CA GLU A 190 -1.64 18.46 -2.81
C GLU A 190 -1.19 17.12 -2.19
N PRO A 191 -1.20 16.01 -2.97
CA PRO A 191 -0.68 14.74 -2.50
C PRO A 191 0.72 14.88 -1.92
N PRO A 192 1.05 14.18 -0.82
CA PRO A 192 2.40 14.23 -0.29
C PRO A 192 3.38 13.72 -1.37
N PRO A 193 4.56 14.36 -1.52
CA PRO A 193 5.53 13.93 -2.51
C PRO A 193 5.97 12.50 -2.21
N ASN A 194 6.35 11.78 -3.27
CA ASN A 194 6.94 10.45 -3.11
C ASN A 194 8.16 10.51 -2.16
N PRO A 195 8.38 9.49 -1.30
CA PRO A 195 9.51 9.49 -0.38
C PRO A 195 10.85 9.63 -1.13
N SER A 196 11.62 10.66 -0.81
CA SER A 196 12.99 10.83 -1.30
C SER A 196 13.96 9.94 -0.52
N GLY A 197 15.00 9.45 -1.19
CA GLY A 197 16.02 8.60 -0.56
C GLY A 197 15.56 7.15 -0.35
N LEU A 198 16.39 6.39 0.39
CA LEU A 198 16.18 4.97 0.64
C LEU A 198 14.88 4.75 1.44
N HIS A 199 13.95 4.02 0.86
CA HIS A 199 12.70 3.64 1.51
C HIS A 199 12.30 2.22 1.11
N VAL A 200 11.28 1.68 1.76
CA VAL A 200 10.78 0.34 1.46
C VAL A 200 9.31 0.38 1.08
N ALA A 201 8.90 -0.58 0.25
CA ALA A 201 7.53 -0.93 -0.02
C ALA A 201 7.25 -2.30 0.61
N LEU A 202 6.33 -2.35 1.56
CA LEU A 202 5.88 -3.58 2.20
C LEU A 202 4.60 -4.04 1.50
N TYR A 203 4.63 -5.24 0.92
CA TYR A 203 3.47 -5.94 0.39
C TYR A 203 3.00 -6.93 1.45
N LEU A 204 1.78 -6.76 1.92
CA LEU A 204 1.22 -7.59 2.99
C LEU A 204 0.51 -8.82 2.43
N ILE A 205 0.29 -9.80 3.30
CA ILE A 205 -0.43 -11.03 2.96
C ILE A 205 -1.91 -10.79 2.62
N ASP A 206 -2.50 -9.64 2.93
CA ASP A 206 -3.87 -9.34 2.51
C ASP A 206 -3.94 -8.63 1.15
N GLY A 207 -2.79 -8.41 0.51
CA GLY A 207 -2.67 -7.65 -0.73
C GLY A 207 -2.50 -6.15 -0.52
N SER A 208 -2.48 -5.64 0.72
CA SER A 208 -2.15 -4.24 1.01
C SER A 208 -0.71 -3.89 0.63
N ARG A 209 -0.47 -2.61 0.35
CA ARG A 209 0.87 -2.05 0.14
C ARG A 209 1.02 -0.77 0.96
N VAL A 210 2.09 -0.69 1.75
CA VAL A 210 2.48 0.53 2.47
C VAL A 210 3.94 0.87 2.17
N ARG A 211 4.25 2.16 1.97
CA ARG A 211 5.59 2.63 1.61
C ARG A 211 6.09 3.69 2.57
N GLY A 212 7.36 3.64 2.91
CA GLY A 212 7.97 4.66 3.74
C GLY A 212 9.42 4.37 4.13
N PRO A 213 10.07 5.31 4.83
CA PRO A 213 11.37 5.08 5.44
C PRO A 213 11.28 3.94 6.46
N LEU A 214 12.12 2.92 6.30
CA LEU A 214 12.25 1.84 7.28
C LEU A 214 13.01 2.37 8.50
N LEU A 215 12.45 2.17 9.70
CA LEU A 215 13.09 2.52 10.96
C LEU A 215 13.91 1.35 11.51
N GLY A 216 13.41 0.12 11.32
CA GLY A 216 14.13 -1.10 11.65
C GLY A 216 13.30 -2.37 11.50
N TYR A 217 13.95 -3.50 11.77
CA TYR A 217 13.34 -4.81 11.93
C TYR A 217 13.99 -5.51 13.12
N GLN A 218 13.22 -5.81 14.17
CA GLN A 218 13.68 -6.51 15.37
C GLN A 218 12.55 -7.36 15.94
N ASN A 219 12.89 -8.53 16.48
CA ASN A 219 11.94 -9.43 17.15
C ASN A 219 10.71 -9.78 16.29
N GLY A 220 10.89 -9.94 14.98
CA GLY A 220 9.81 -10.26 14.07
C GLY A 220 8.90 -9.08 13.69
N VAL A 221 9.22 -7.84 14.09
CA VAL A 221 8.42 -6.65 13.81
C VAL A 221 9.20 -5.67 12.93
N LEU A 222 8.59 -5.27 11.81
CA LEU A 222 9.04 -4.20 10.94
C LEU A 222 8.45 -2.87 11.40
N GLU A 223 9.29 -1.84 11.53
CA GLU A 223 8.85 -0.49 11.89
C GLU A 223 9.05 0.46 10.72
N LEU A 224 7.97 1.10 10.28
CA LEU A 224 7.93 1.99 9.12
C LEU A 224 7.43 3.38 9.53
N LYS A 225 8.07 4.45 9.06
CA LYS A 225 7.48 5.79 9.17
C LYS A 225 6.36 5.93 8.13
N HIS A 226 5.10 6.00 8.59
CA HIS A 226 3.93 6.02 7.72
C HIS A 226 2.78 6.86 8.32
N PRO A 227 2.00 7.63 7.52
CA PRO A 227 0.88 8.45 8.03
C PRO A 227 -0.17 7.67 8.84
N LEU A 228 -0.38 6.39 8.51
CA LEU A 228 -1.28 5.49 9.25
C LEU A 228 -0.94 5.35 10.74
N ALA A 229 0.31 5.62 11.14
CA ALA A 229 0.75 5.56 12.53
C ALA A 229 0.51 6.86 13.32
N LYS A 230 -0.17 7.86 12.73
CA LYS A 230 -0.54 9.13 13.38
C LYS A 230 0.66 9.84 14.06
N GLY A 231 1.81 9.84 13.38
CA GLY A 231 3.06 10.43 13.87
C GLY A 231 4.04 9.46 14.54
N GLY A 232 3.62 8.22 14.84
CA GLY A 232 4.48 7.16 15.36
C GLY A 232 5.15 6.29 14.28
N ALA A 233 5.66 5.13 14.71
CA ALA A 233 6.12 4.06 13.84
C ALA A 233 4.96 3.09 13.56
N LEU A 234 4.72 2.77 12.29
CA LEU A 234 3.81 1.70 11.89
C LEU A 234 4.53 0.37 12.11
N ALA A 235 4.15 -0.33 13.18
CA ALA A 235 4.68 -1.65 13.53
C ALA A 235 3.88 -2.75 12.81
N ILE A 236 4.57 -3.59 12.05
CA ILE A 236 3.96 -4.68 11.27
C ILE A 236 4.69 -5.98 11.59
N GLU A 237 3.94 -7.00 12.02
CA GLU A 237 4.49 -8.34 12.22
C GLU A 237 4.95 -8.91 10.86
N SER A 238 6.18 -9.42 10.80
CA SER A 238 6.75 -10.07 9.61
C SER A 238 5.91 -11.22 9.09
N SER A 239 5.17 -11.92 9.98
CA SER A 239 4.20 -12.95 9.60
C SER A 239 3.06 -12.44 8.71
N ARG A 240 2.83 -11.13 8.68
CA ARG A 240 1.82 -10.44 7.86
C ARG A 240 2.41 -9.75 6.63
N VAL A 241 3.72 -9.79 6.48
CA VAL A 241 4.43 -9.25 5.32
C VAL A 241 4.70 -10.39 4.36
N ALA A 242 4.32 -10.25 3.10
CA ALA A 242 4.70 -11.18 2.05
C ALA A 242 6.08 -10.82 1.49
N GLU A 243 6.30 -9.53 1.19
CA GLU A 243 7.54 -9.04 0.60
C GLU A 243 7.87 -7.62 1.07
N LEU A 244 9.14 -7.38 1.39
CA LEU A 244 9.74 -6.06 1.52
C LEU A 244 10.55 -5.79 0.26
N SER A 245 10.22 -4.73 -0.47
CA SER A 245 11.01 -4.25 -1.62
C SER A 245 11.72 -2.95 -1.24
N VAL A 246 13.02 -2.89 -1.44
CA VAL A 246 13.80 -1.67 -1.24
C VAL A 246 13.69 -0.80 -2.49
N LYS A 247 13.50 0.50 -2.28
CA LYS A 247 13.35 1.53 -3.31
C LYS A 247 14.42 2.59 -3.14
N ASN A 248 14.85 3.19 -4.26
CA ASN A 248 15.96 4.14 -4.33
C ASN A 248 17.26 3.61 -3.68
N GLY A 249 17.51 2.30 -3.81
CA GLY A 249 18.79 1.67 -3.46
C GLY A 249 19.76 1.71 -4.64
N SER A 250 20.79 0.87 -4.60
CA SER A 250 21.72 0.66 -5.71
C SER A 250 21.08 -0.07 -6.90
N PHE A 251 19.90 -0.66 -6.68
CA PHE A 251 19.07 -1.20 -7.76
C PHE A 251 18.21 -0.09 -8.36
N VAL A 252 18.50 0.25 -9.61
CA VAL A 252 17.63 1.07 -10.45
C VAL A 252 17.12 0.17 -11.57
N TYR A 253 15.82 -0.08 -11.62
CA TYR A 253 15.25 -0.72 -12.80
C TYR A 253 15.21 0.30 -13.94
N VAL A 254 15.46 -0.15 -15.17
CA VAL A 254 15.31 0.71 -16.35
C VAL A 254 13.88 1.26 -16.46
N SER A 255 12.89 0.53 -15.95
CA SER A 255 11.49 0.98 -15.88
C SER A 255 11.22 2.08 -14.84
N ASP A 256 12.11 2.23 -13.86
CA ASP A 256 11.98 3.23 -12.79
C ASP A 256 12.68 4.55 -13.17
N LEU A 257 13.41 4.58 -14.29
CA LEU A 257 13.95 5.79 -14.87
C LEU A 257 12.86 6.49 -15.67
N ASP A 258 12.74 7.82 -15.52
CA ASP A 258 11.97 8.62 -16.47
C ASP A 258 12.44 8.26 -17.88
N PRO A 259 11.52 7.94 -18.81
CA PRO A 259 11.91 7.56 -20.16
C PRO A 259 12.75 8.70 -20.75
N ALA A 260 14.05 8.46 -20.86
CA ALA A 260 14.94 9.42 -21.46
C ALA A 260 14.50 9.58 -22.92
N THR A 261 14.16 10.81 -23.31
CA THR A 261 13.81 11.12 -24.70
C THR A 261 15.05 10.87 -25.56
N PHE A 262 15.12 9.70 -26.18
CA PHE A 262 16.21 9.39 -27.09
C PHE A 262 15.81 9.81 -28.50
N LYS A 263 16.68 10.57 -29.16
CA LYS A 263 16.55 10.83 -30.58
C LYS A 263 17.17 9.64 -31.31
N GLN A 264 16.34 8.80 -31.92
CA GLN A 264 16.82 7.74 -32.79
C GLN A 264 17.34 8.37 -34.08
N GLU A 265 18.66 8.51 -34.20
CA GLU A 265 19.30 8.93 -35.45
C GLU A 265 19.83 7.69 -36.17
N PHE A 266 19.40 7.52 -37.43
CA PHE A 266 19.98 6.51 -38.29
C PHE A 266 21.32 7.03 -38.83
N PRO A 267 22.34 6.18 -38.99
CA PRO A 267 23.58 6.58 -39.65
C PRO A 267 23.28 7.18 -41.04
N SER A 268 24.09 8.14 -41.47
CA SER A 268 23.93 8.79 -42.78
C SER A 268 23.87 7.75 -43.90
N GLY A 269 22.78 7.76 -44.67
CA GLY A 269 22.53 6.80 -45.76
C GLY A 269 21.51 5.70 -45.43
N PHE A 270 21.06 5.61 -44.18
CA PHE A 270 19.96 4.72 -43.79
C PHE A 270 18.67 5.52 -43.61
N VAL A 271 17.60 5.10 -44.29
CA VAL A 271 16.26 5.64 -44.12
C VAL A 271 15.45 4.61 -43.35
N PHE A 272 14.76 5.04 -42.30
CA PHE A 272 13.80 4.18 -41.61
C PHE A 272 12.71 3.77 -42.61
N ASN A 273 12.66 2.48 -42.95
CA ASN A 273 11.59 1.92 -43.76
C ASN A 273 10.61 1.17 -42.83
N PRO A 274 9.41 1.73 -42.57
CA PRO A 274 8.42 1.10 -41.69
C PRO A 274 7.96 -0.27 -42.19
N GLU A 275 8.04 -0.55 -43.50
CA GLU A 275 7.66 -1.84 -44.06
C GLU A 275 8.71 -2.93 -43.81
N THR A 276 9.98 -2.54 -43.64
CA THR A 276 11.09 -3.48 -43.38
C THR A 276 11.28 -3.72 -41.88
N TRP A 277 11.02 -2.70 -41.06
CA TRP A 277 11.26 -2.70 -39.62
C TRP A 277 9.98 -2.65 -38.79
N GLY A 278 8.82 -2.79 -39.44
CA GLY A 278 7.55 -3.05 -38.77
C GLY A 278 7.66 -4.37 -38.05
N PHE A 279 8.06 -4.31 -36.78
CA PHE A 279 8.09 -5.45 -35.88
C PHE A 279 6.77 -6.22 -36.04
N LYS A 280 6.86 -7.47 -36.49
CA LYS A 280 5.82 -8.45 -36.17
C LYS A 280 5.68 -8.39 -34.66
N ARG A 281 4.53 -7.92 -34.19
CA ARG A 281 4.08 -8.13 -32.81
C ARG A 281 3.96 -9.63 -32.64
N ASP A 282 4.95 -10.23 -31.99
CA ASP A 282 4.80 -11.53 -31.34
C ASP A 282 3.99 -11.37 -30.05
#